data_AF-A0AAD7GL44-F1
#
_entry.id   AF-A0AAD7GL44-F1
#
_cell.length_a   1.000
_cell.length_b   1.000
_cell.length_c   1.000
_cell.angle_alpha   90.00
_cell.angle_beta   90.00
_cell.angle_gamma   90.00
#
_symmetry.space_group_name_H-M   'P 1'
#
loop_
_entity.id
_entity.type
_entity.pdbx_description
1 polymer ?
#
loop_
_entity_poly.entity_id
_entity_poly.type
_entity_poly.pdbx_seq_one_letter_code
_entity_poly.pdbx_strand_id
1 'polypeptide(L)'
;MFSHLMTTTTDEPYVAVIDGLKDLVDPVHLTKDVAAVHARASALTARLKSLARAANSATRATKNLTAAARHDMDQAHLGLQNLLYEKRHLEREIEKCRQFASVYQDIPLYTLDEFKLLAPPEARTEEVLSDEHQLLLNRLSFEFVERQRLDKMKKDLMQQKEELLKESKAKSTTMDSVKTQIETLVKAAADVQKKVDELVLSIPTTNADTPG
;
A
#
# COMPACT_ATOMS: atom_id res chain seq x y z
N MET A 1 -31.82 14.58 -31.01
CA MET A 1 -33.16 15.12 -30.72
C MET A 1 -33.34 16.62 -31.05
N PHE A 2 -32.51 17.20 -31.94
CA PHE A 2 -32.60 18.62 -32.34
C PHE A 2 -32.98 18.82 -33.83
N SER A 3 -33.74 17.88 -34.40
CA SER A 3 -34.05 17.86 -35.85
C SER A 3 -35.56 17.85 -36.14
N HIS A 4 -36.39 18.41 -35.26
CA HIS A 4 -37.85 18.39 -35.45
C HIS A 4 -38.57 19.73 -35.22
N LEU A 5 -37.85 20.85 -35.11
CA LEU A 5 -38.49 22.19 -35.05
C LEU A 5 -38.41 22.98 -36.37
N MET A 6 -38.07 22.31 -37.47
CA MET A 6 -38.14 22.87 -38.83
C MET A 6 -39.24 22.17 -39.62
N THR A 7 -40.43 22.04 -39.03
CA THR A 7 -41.65 21.74 -39.79
C THR A 7 -42.24 23.06 -40.27
N THR A 8 -41.83 23.40 -41.48
CA THR A 8 -42.57 24.15 -42.49
C THR A 8 -44.09 23.92 -42.41
N THR A 9 -44.86 24.95 -42.06
CA THR A 9 -46.18 25.30 -42.61
C THR A 9 -46.85 26.31 -41.67
N THR A 10 -46.64 27.60 -41.92
CA THR A 10 -47.56 28.64 -41.45
C THR A 10 -47.46 29.79 -42.43
N ASP A 11 -48.55 30.00 -43.17
CA ASP A 11 -48.90 31.24 -43.86
C ASP A 11 -48.39 32.44 -43.04
N GLU A 12 -47.33 33.10 -43.51
CA GLU A 12 -46.55 34.03 -42.71
C GLU A 12 -47.42 35.26 -42.38
N PRO A 13 -47.97 35.36 -41.15
CA PRO A 13 -49.05 36.30 -40.87
C PRO A 13 -48.56 37.75 -40.90
N TYR A 14 -47.25 37.97 -40.89
CA TYR A 14 -46.60 39.25 -41.05
C TYR A 14 -46.51 39.68 -42.52
N VAL A 15 -46.40 38.75 -43.48
CA VAL A 15 -46.34 39.05 -44.92
C VAL A 15 -47.63 39.70 -45.37
N ALA A 16 -48.78 39.13 -45.00
CA ALA A 16 -50.09 39.72 -45.28
C ALA A 16 -50.28 41.11 -44.66
N VAL A 17 -49.67 41.38 -43.49
CA VAL A 17 -49.72 42.70 -42.83
C VAL A 17 -48.81 43.70 -43.54
N ILE A 18 -47.62 43.27 -43.94
CA ILE A 18 -46.65 44.09 -44.67
C ILE A 18 -47.19 44.43 -46.07
N ASP A 19 -47.75 43.47 -46.78
CA ASP A 19 -48.33 43.70 -48.11
C ASP A 19 -49.58 44.58 -48.03
N GLY A 20 -50.42 44.43 -47.00
CA GLY A 20 -51.52 45.35 -46.74
C GLY A 20 -51.06 46.77 -46.39
N LEU A 21 -49.89 46.94 -45.78
CA LEU A 21 -49.28 48.25 -45.53
C LEU A 21 -48.66 48.86 -46.80
N LYS A 22 -48.13 48.04 -47.72
CA LYS A 22 -47.64 48.50 -49.04
C LYS A 22 -48.79 48.95 -49.94
N ASP A 23 -49.89 48.19 -49.98
CA ASP A 23 -51.12 48.51 -50.73
C ASP A 23 -51.72 49.88 -50.35
N LEU A 24 -51.53 50.29 -49.09
CA LEU A 24 -51.97 51.61 -48.61
C LEU A 24 -51.18 52.79 -49.19
N VAL A 25 -50.00 52.55 -49.75
CA VAL A 25 -49.11 53.57 -50.35
C VAL A 25 -49.33 53.69 -51.86
N ASP A 26 -50.10 52.78 -52.47
CA ASP A 26 -50.34 52.78 -53.91
C ASP A 26 -51.16 54.02 -54.36
N PRO A 27 -50.84 54.62 -55.53
CA PRO A 27 -51.48 55.85 -56.02
C PRO A 27 -53.01 55.77 -56.15
N VAL A 28 -53.55 54.56 -56.28
CA VAL A 28 -54.98 54.25 -56.39
C VAL A 28 -55.76 54.60 -55.11
N HIS A 29 -55.08 54.70 -53.97
CA HIS A 29 -55.69 54.99 -52.68
C HIS A 29 -55.49 56.45 -52.21
N LEU A 30 -54.64 57.23 -52.90
CA LEU A 30 -54.36 58.64 -52.56
C LEU A 30 -55.55 59.59 -52.80
N THR A 31 -56.53 59.19 -53.61
CA THR A 31 -57.74 59.98 -53.93
C THR A 31 -58.98 59.56 -53.13
N LYS A 32 -58.85 58.59 -52.22
CA LYS A 32 -59.96 58.05 -51.41
C LYS A 32 -60.04 58.71 -50.03
N ASP A 33 -61.18 58.53 -49.37
CA ASP A 33 -61.49 59.02 -48.03
C ASP A 33 -60.34 58.77 -47.02
N VAL A 34 -59.74 59.87 -46.55
CA VAL A 34 -58.60 59.90 -45.63
C VAL A 34 -58.92 59.16 -44.32
N ALA A 35 -60.17 59.22 -43.85
CA ALA A 35 -60.58 58.56 -42.62
C ALA A 35 -60.54 57.03 -42.75
N ALA A 36 -60.97 56.49 -43.91
CA ALA A 36 -60.95 55.06 -44.19
C ALA A 36 -59.52 54.51 -44.32
N VAL A 37 -58.62 55.27 -44.96
CA VAL A 37 -57.18 54.93 -45.08
C VAL A 37 -56.52 54.91 -43.70
N HIS A 38 -56.78 55.93 -42.87
CA HIS A 38 -56.24 56.01 -41.51
C HIS A 38 -56.74 54.85 -40.62
N ALA A 39 -58.02 54.47 -40.71
CA ALA A 39 -58.58 53.34 -39.98
C ALA A 39 -57.90 52.02 -40.38
N ARG A 40 -57.71 51.76 -41.68
CA ARG A 40 -57.04 50.57 -42.19
C ARG A 40 -55.56 50.51 -41.78
N ALA A 41 -54.84 51.63 -41.88
CA ALA A 41 -53.45 51.74 -41.44
C ALA A 41 -53.29 51.49 -39.93
N SER A 42 -54.20 52.04 -39.12
CA SER A 42 -54.23 51.84 -37.66
C SER A 42 -54.47 50.37 -37.29
N ALA A 43 -55.38 49.70 -37.99
CA ALA A 43 -55.66 48.27 -37.79
C ALA A 43 -54.47 47.38 -38.16
N LEU A 44 -53.81 47.63 -39.30
CA LEU A 44 -52.62 46.88 -39.71
C LEU A 44 -51.44 47.13 -38.77
N THR A 45 -51.23 48.36 -38.31
CA THR A 45 -50.20 48.70 -37.32
C THR A 45 -50.47 48.03 -35.97
N ALA A 46 -51.73 47.96 -35.52
CA ALA A 46 -52.12 47.23 -34.32
C ALA A 46 -51.83 45.72 -34.45
N ARG A 47 -52.12 45.13 -35.61
CA ARG A 47 -51.81 43.72 -35.91
C ARG A 47 -50.30 43.46 -35.94
N LEU A 48 -49.50 44.34 -36.54
CA LEU A 48 -48.04 44.26 -36.51
C LEU A 48 -47.48 44.33 -35.07
N LYS A 49 -47.97 45.26 -34.25
CA LYS A 49 -47.58 45.36 -32.83
C LYS A 49 -47.96 44.11 -32.04
N SER A 50 -49.09 43.48 -32.36
CA SER A 50 -49.51 42.21 -31.77
C SER A 50 -48.55 41.07 -32.11
N LEU A 51 -48.21 40.93 -33.40
CA LEU A 51 -47.25 39.95 -33.88
C LEU A 51 -45.86 40.15 -33.26
N ALA A 52 -45.39 41.40 -33.16
CA ALA A 52 -44.12 41.71 -32.51
C ALA A 52 -44.11 41.33 -31.02
N ARG A 53 -45.22 41.56 -30.31
CA ARG A 53 -45.37 41.12 -28.90
C ARG A 53 -45.35 39.59 -28.79
N ALA A 54 -46.04 38.88 -29.68
CA ALA A 54 -46.05 37.43 -29.72
C ALA A 54 -44.67 36.84 -30.03
N ALA A 55 -43.92 37.42 -30.98
CA ALA A 55 -42.55 37.00 -31.28
C ALA A 55 -41.60 37.24 -30.09
N ASN A 56 -41.74 38.39 -29.42
CA ASN A 56 -40.95 38.71 -28.23
C ASN A 56 -41.28 37.80 -27.04
N SER A 57 -42.55 37.43 -26.83
CA SER A 57 -42.94 36.50 -25.78
C SER A 57 -42.44 35.08 -26.07
N ALA A 58 -42.55 34.61 -27.31
CA ALA A 58 -42.01 33.32 -27.74
C ALA A 58 -40.48 33.25 -27.57
N THR A 59 -39.77 34.32 -27.93
CA THR A 59 -38.31 34.42 -27.72
C THR A 59 -37.96 34.36 -26.23
N ARG A 60 -38.70 35.08 -25.37
CA ARG A 60 -38.49 35.03 -23.92
C ARG A 60 -38.78 33.65 -23.33
N ALA A 61 -39.86 33.01 -23.78
CA ALA A 61 -40.20 31.65 -23.34
C ALA A 61 -39.09 30.66 -23.70
N THR A 62 -38.60 30.70 -24.95
CA THR A 62 -37.49 29.85 -25.41
C THR A 62 -36.23 30.11 -24.60
N LYS A 63 -35.86 31.38 -24.36
CA LYS A 63 -34.71 31.73 -23.52
C LYS A 63 -34.84 31.16 -22.12
N ASN A 64 -36.00 31.30 -21.49
CA ASN A 64 -36.25 30.76 -20.15
C ASN A 64 -36.14 29.23 -20.12
N LEU A 65 -36.72 28.53 -21.11
CA LEU A 65 -36.62 27.07 -21.23
C LEU A 65 -35.17 26.61 -21.38
N THR A 66 -34.40 27.28 -22.26
CA THR A 66 -32.98 26.96 -22.44
C THR A 66 -32.14 27.28 -21.20
N ALA A 67 -32.47 28.34 -20.47
CA ALA A 67 -31.79 28.69 -19.22
C ALA A 67 -32.06 27.68 -18.11
N ALA A 68 -33.31 27.20 -17.99
CA ALA A 68 -33.69 26.15 -17.05
C ALA A 68 -32.97 24.83 -17.37
N ALA A 69 -33.00 24.39 -18.64
CA ALA A 69 -32.31 23.17 -19.05
C ALA A 69 -30.78 23.26 -18.83
N ARG A 70 -30.18 24.43 -19.07
CA ARG A 70 -28.77 24.67 -18.76
C ARG A 70 -28.49 24.59 -17.26
N HIS A 71 -29.36 25.19 -16.43
CA HIS A 71 -29.20 25.13 -14.99
C HIS A 71 -29.26 23.68 -14.46
N ASP A 72 -30.20 22.88 -14.94
CA ASP A 72 -30.33 21.46 -14.56
C ASP A 72 -29.08 20.67 -14.97
N MET A 73 -28.54 20.93 -16.16
CA MET A 73 -27.29 20.34 -16.62
C MET A 73 -26.11 20.73 -15.72
N ASP A 74 -25.98 22.01 -15.35
CA ASP A 74 -24.91 22.50 -14.49
C ASP A 74 -25.00 21.85 -13.08
N GLN A 75 -26.21 21.68 -12.54
CA GLN A 75 -26.43 20.96 -11.26
C GLN A 75 -26.02 19.49 -11.35
N ALA A 76 -26.44 18.79 -12.42
CA ALA A 76 -26.04 17.40 -12.63
C ALA A 76 -24.52 17.26 -12.79
N HIS A 77 -23.88 18.19 -13.49
CA HIS A 77 -22.43 18.22 -13.65
C HIS A 77 -21.71 18.42 -12.31
N LEU A 78 -22.21 19.32 -11.44
CA LEU A 78 -21.68 19.50 -10.10
C LEU A 78 -21.81 18.21 -9.27
N GLY A 79 -22.96 17.55 -9.32
CA GLY A 79 -23.18 16.25 -8.67
C GLY A 79 -22.20 15.18 -9.15
N LEU A 80 -21.94 15.11 -10.46
CA LEU A 80 -20.94 14.20 -11.03
C LEU A 80 -19.54 14.51 -10.51
N GLN A 81 -19.14 15.79 -10.45
CA GLN A 81 -17.82 16.16 -9.93
C GLN A 81 -17.63 15.76 -8.45
N ASN A 82 -18.68 15.90 -7.63
CA ASN A 82 -18.66 15.45 -6.24
C ASN A 82 -18.44 13.94 -6.14
N LEU A 83 -19.18 13.14 -6.93
CA LEU A 83 -19.02 11.68 -6.96
C LEU A 83 -17.64 11.25 -7.48
N LEU A 84 -17.12 11.93 -8.49
CA LEU A 84 -15.76 11.66 -9.00
C LEU A 84 -14.70 11.98 -7.94
N TYR A 85 -14.88 13.04 -7.17
CA TYR A 85 -13.99 13.36 -6.06
C TYR A 85 -14.03 12.28 -4.98
N GLU A 86 -15.24 11.85 -4.57
CA GLU A 86 -15.43 10.79 -3.59
C GLU A 86 -14.82 9.47 -4.05
N LYS A 87 -15.07 9.06 -5.30
CA LYS A 87 -14.45 7.88 -5.92
C LYS A 87 -12.92 7.94 -5.82
N ARG A 88 -12.31 9.04 -6.25
CA ARG A 88 -10.84 9.19 -6.19
C ARG A 88 -10.32 9.18 -4.75
N HIS A 89 -11.07 9.73 -3.81
CA HIS A 89 -10.71 9.70 -2.39
C HIS A 89 -10.72 8.26 -1.85
N LEU A 90 -11.79 7.50 -2.11
CA LEU A 90 -11.90 6.10 -1.72
C LEU A 90 -10.83 5.23 -2.37
N GLU A 91 -10.54 5.44 -3.67
CA GLU A 91 -9.46 4.72 -4.36
C GLU A 91 -8.09 4.95 -3.70
N ARG A 92 -7.80 6.20 -3.29
CA ARG A 92 -6.56 6.51 -2.56
C ARG A 92 -6.50 5.85 -1.19
N GLU A 93 -7.60 5.85 -0.44
CA GLU A 93 -7.63 5.21 0.88
C GLU A 93 -7.54 3.69 0.75
N ILE A 94 -8.18 3.07 -0.25
CA ILE A 94 -8.04 1.63 -0.53
C ILE A 94 -6.59 1.30 -0.86
N GLU A 95 -5.94 2.09 -1.70
CA GLU A 95 -4.54 1.86 -2.07
C GLU A 95 -3.61 2.01 -0.86
N LYS A 96 -3.86 3.01 -0.01
CA LYS A 96 -3.14 3.17 1.27
C LYS A 96 -3.32 1.97 2.20
N CYS A 97 -4.54 1.42 2.29
CA CYS A 97 -4.80 0.20 3.06
C CYS A 97 -4.12 -1.03 2.44
N ARG A 98 -4.04 -1.13 1.11
CA ARG A 98 -3.35 -2.24 0.42
C ARG A 98 -1.84 -2.18 0.56
N GLN A 99 -1.27 -0.98 0.63
CA GLN A 99 0.15 -0.75 0.89
C GLN A 99 0.57 -1.09 2.33
N PHE A 100 -0.38 -1.47 3.18
CA PHE A 100 -0.06 -2.04 4.49
C PHE A 100 0.67 -3.38 4.31
N ALA A 101 1.99 -3.33 4.26
CA ALA A 101 2.86 -4.49 4.30
C ALA A 101 3.15 -4.83 5.76
N SER A 102 2.63 -5.96 6.21
CA SER A 102 2.94 -6.53 7.52
C SER A 102 4.16 -7.44 7.42
N VAL A 103 5.06 -7.31 8.38
CA VAL A 103 6.34 -8.06 8.45
C VAL A 103 6.18 -9.58 8.31
N TYR A 104 5.01 -10.16 8.65
CA TYR A 104 4.80 -11.61 8.55
C TYR A 104 4.92 -12.16 7.12
N GLN A 105 4.75 -11.32 6.09
CA GLN A 105 4.83 -11.74 4.68
C GLN A 105 6.25 -12.10 4.24
N ASP A 106 7.27 -11.55 4.91
CA ASP A 106 8.68 -11.75 4.57
C ASP A 106 9.39 -12.79 5.45
N ILE A 107 8.67 -13.42 6.38
CA ILE A 107 9.26 -14.40 7.30
C ILE A 107 9.42 -15.73 6.56
N PRO A 108 10.62 -16.33 6.52
CA PRO A 108 10.78 -17.69 6.03
C PRO A 108 10.08 -18.64 7.01
N LEU A 109 9.02 -19.28 6.56
CA LEU A 109 8.25 -20.28 7.29
C LEU A 109 8.59 -21.67 6.77
N TYR A 110 8.43 -22.68 7.63
CA TYR A 110 8.38 -24.08 7.19
C TYR A 110 7.37 -24.26 6.04
N THR A 111 7.72 -25.16 5.11
CA THR A 111 6.83 -25.54 4.01
C THR A 111 5.54 -26.17 4.55
N LEU A 112 4.49 -26.23 3.72
CA LEU A 112 3.22 -26.83 4.14
C LEU A 112 3.38 -28.30 4.54
N ASP A 113 4.23 -29.05 3.85
CA ASP A 113 4.47 -30.47 4.13
C ASP A 113 5.21 -30.65 5.45
N GLU A 114 6.25 -29.84 5.71
CA GLU A 114 6.97 -29.85 6.98
C GLU A 114 6.07 -29.45 8.15
N PHE A 115 5.24 -28.40 7.97
CA PHE A 115 4.26 -28.00 8.96
C PHE A 115 3.28 -29.15 9.25
N LYS A 116 2.73 -29.77 8.20
CA LYS A 116 1.84 -30.93 8.30
C LYS A 116 2.49 -32.17 8.90
N LEU A 117 3.80 -32.22 9.08
CA LEU A 117 4.50 -33.32 9.76
C LEU A 117 4.88 -32.95 11.20
N LEU A 118 5.40 -31.75 11.42
CA LEU A 118 6.07 -31.34 12.66
C LEU A 118 5.19 -30.54 13.64
N ALA A 119 4.14 -29.87 13.16
CA ALA A 119 3.31 -29.02 14.02
C ALA A 119 2.54 -29.85 15.07
N PRO A 120 1.95 -29.28 16.12
CA PRO A 120 1.07 -30.04 17.01
C PRO A 120 -0.21 -30.53 16.29
N PRO A 121 -0.86 -31.62 16.74
CA PRO A 121 -2.12 -32.09 16.13
C PRO A 121 -3.25 -31.06 16.26
N GLU A 122 -3.26 -30.26 17.33
CA GLU A 122 -4.23 -29.19 17.56
C GLU A 122 -4.14 -28.08 16.49
N ALA A 123 -2.95 -27.89 15.91
CA ALA A 123 -2.68 -26.87 14.88
C ALA A 123 -2.94 -27.38 13.45
N ARG A 124 -3.34 -28.65 13.28
CA ARG A 124 -3.50 -29.33 11.99
C ARG A 124 -4.86 -30.01 11.83
N THR A 125 -5.88 -29.53 12.55
CA THR A 125 -7.25 -30.04 12.39
C THR A 125 -7.77 -29.77 10.98
N GLU A 126 -8.71 -30.58 10.53
CA GLU A 126 -9.25 -30.51 9.16
C GLU A 126 -9.96 -29.17 8.89
N GLU A 127 -10.63 -28.62 9.92
CA GLU A 127 -11.21 -27.27 9.89
C GLU A 127 -10.13 -26.19 9.67
N VAL A 128 -9.01 -26.26 10.39
CA VAL A 128 -7.88 -25.32 10.26
C VAL A 128 -7.21 -25.44 8.89
N LEU A 129 -7.07 -26.66 8.35
CA LEU A 129 -6.47 -26.88 7.05
C LEU A 129 -7.34 -26.36 5.89
N SER A 130 -8.65 -26.27 6.12
CA SER A 130 -9.62 -25.75 5.13
C SER A 130 -9.70 -24.22 5.09
N ASP A 131 -9.37 -23.53 6.19
CA ASP A 131 -9.37 -22.08 6.29
C ASP A 131 -7.93 -21.52 6.14
N GLU A 132 -7.66 -20.85 5.02
CA GLU A 132 -6.36 -20.27 4.71
C GLU A 132 -5.85 -19.29 5.78
N HIS A 133 -6.74 -18.50 6.38
CA HIS A 133 -6.36 -17.51 7.39
C HIS A 133 -5.94 -18.21 8.69
N GLN A 134 -6.74 -19.18 9.15
CA GLN A 134 -6.41 -19.96 10.35
C GLN A 134 -5.15 -20.80 10.14
N LEU A 135 -4.98 -21.38 8.95
CA LEU A 135 -3.76 -22.07 8.58
C LEU A 135 -2.53 -21.17 8.70
N LEU A 136 -2.59 -19.94 8.18
CA LEU A 136 -1.48 -18.99 8.27
C LEU A 136 -1.16 -18.60 9.71
N LEU A 137 -2.17 -18.32 10.53
CA LEU A 137 -2.00 -17.99 11.95
C LEU A 137 -1.33 -19.13 12.71
N ASN A 138 -1.77 -20.38 12.47
CA ASN A 138 -1.18 -21.55 13.11
C ASN A 138 0.25 -21.83 12.64
N ARG A 139 0.55 -21.60 11.35
CA ARG A 139 1.92 -21.67 10.82
C ARG A 139 2.84 -20.64 11.48
N LEU A 140 2.38 -19.40 11.64
CA LEU A 140 3.14 -18.34 12.32
C LEU A 140 3.36 -18.65 13.80
N SER A 141 2.33 -19.15 14.49
CA SER A 141 2.43 -19.57 15.90
C SER A 141 3.44 -20.70 16.09
N PHE A 142 3.38 -21.71 15.22
CA PHE A 142 4.34 -22.82 15.22
C PHE A 142 5.79 -22.34 14.98
N GLU A 143 6.01 -21.49 13.96
CA GLU A 143 7.33 -20.91 13.69
C GLU A 143 7.85 -20.13 14.90
N PHE A 144 7.00 -19.35 15.56
CA PHE A 144 7.37 -18.58 16.75
C PHE A 144 7.82 -19.47 17.91
N VAL A 145 7.10 -20.57 18.17
CA VAL A 145 7.45 -21.54 19.21
C VAL A 145 8.77 -22.25 18.86
N GLU A 146 8.95 -22.68 17.61
CA GLU A 146 10.19 -23.32 17.18
C GLU A 146 11.39 -22.39 17.26
N ARG A 147 11.26 -21.12 16.87
CA ARG A 147 12.33 -20.13 17.01
C ARG A 147 12.71 -19.89 18.46
N GLN A 148 11.74 -19.82 19.37
CA GLN A 148 12.02 -19.71 20.80
C GLN A 148 12.77 -20.95 21.33
N ARG A 149 12.34 -22.15 20.91
CA ARG A 149 13.00 -23.40 21.29
C ARG A 149 14.46 -23.44 20.80
N LEU A 150 14.70 -23.07 19.55
CA LEU A 150 16.03 -23.01 18.95
C LEU A 150 16.91 -21.94 19.59
N ASP A 151 16.39 -20.75 19.89
CA ASP A 151 17.14 -19.69 20.57
C ASP A 151 17.54 -20.11 21.99
N LYS A 152 16.64 -20.76 22.73
CA LYS A 152 16.96 -21.34 24.04
C LYS A 152 18.06 -22.39 23.93
N MET A 153 17.92 -23.35 23.03
CA MET A 153 18.93 -24.40 22.80
C MET A 153 20.29 -23.80 22.40
N LYS A 154 20.30 -22.76 21.57
CA LYS A 154 21.52 -22.03 21.18
C LYS A 154 22.19 -21.38 22.40
N LYS A 155 21.42 -20.72 23.28
CA LYS A 155 21.94 -20.11 24.51
C LYS A 155 22.54 -21.16 25.44
N ASP A 156 21.83 -22.27 25.66
CA ASP A 156 22.30 -23.36 26.50
C ASP A 156 23.62 -23.96 25.95
N LEU A 157 23.69 -24.20 24.64
CA LEU A 157 24.91 -24.69 23.98
C LEU A 157 26.07 -23.68 24.02
N MET A 158 25.79 -22.38 23.89
CA MET A 158 26.82 -21.34 24.03
C MET A 158 27.38 -21.31 25.45
N GLN A 159 26.52 -21.43 26.47
CA GLN A 159 26.94 -21.52 27.86
C GLN A 159 27.80 -22.76 28.13
N GLN A 160 27.39 -23.93 27.63
CA GLN A 160 28.17 -25.16 27.75
C GLN A 160 29.54 -25.04 27.06
N LYS A 161 29.58 -24.42 25.87
CA LYS A 161 30.83 -24.16 25.17
C LYS A 161 31.76 -23.25 25.98
N GLU A 162 31.24 -22.19 26.58
CA GLU A 162 32.03 -21.27 27.42
C GLU A 162 32.59 -21.96 28.66
N GLU A 163 31.80 -22.79 29.34
CA GLU A 163 32.24 -23.56 30.51
C GLU A 163 33.34 -24.56 30.13
N LEU A 164 33.16 -25.31 29.04
CA LEU A 164 34.17 -26.25 28.54
C LEU A 164 35.47 -25.54 28.13
N LEU A 165 35.38 -24.36 27.52
CA LEU A 165 36.57 -23.55 27.19
C LEU A 165 37.30 -23.08 28.46
N LYS A 166 36.56 -22.70 29.51
CA LYS A 166 37.13 -22.31 30.79
C LYS A 166 37.81 -23.51 31.48
N GLU A 167 37.16 -24.66 31.50
CA GLU A 167 37.71 -25.90 32.05
C GLU A 167 38.98 -26.32 31.27
N SER A 168 38.94 -26.28 29.93
CA SER A 168 40.09 -26.60 29.08
C SER A 168 41.27 -25.67 29.35
N LYS A 169 41.03 -24.35 29.52
CA LYS A 169 42.09 -23.39 29.88
C LYS A 169 42.65 -23.69 31.27
N ALA A 170 41.80 -23.96 32.26
CA ALA A 170 42.25 -24.31 33.61
C ALA A 170 43.13 -25.57 33.60
N LYS A 171 42.69 -26.63 32.91
CA LYS A 171 43.47 -27.87 32.73
C LYS A 171 44.80 -27.61 32.03
N SER A 172 44.83 -26.77 30.99
CA SER A 172 46.08 -26.38 30.30
C SER A 172 47.05 -25.70 31.26
N THR A 173 46.59 -24.70 32.03
CA THR A 173 47.42 -24.01 33.02
C THR A 173 47.95 -24.97 34.09
N THR A 174 47.12 -25.89 34.58
CA THR A 174 47.57 -26.93 35.53
C THR A 174 48.61 -27.84 34.90
N MET A 175 48.41 -28.27 33.66
CA MET A 175 49.38 -29.10 32.93
C MET A 175 50.72 -28.38 32.75
N ASP A 176 50.71 -27.11 32.38
CA ASP A 176 51.93 -26.29 32.25
C ASP A 176 52.66 -26.14 33.60
N SER A 177 51.91 -25.98 34.70
CA SER A 177 52.47 -25.96 36.06
C SER A 177 53.11 -27.30 36.44
N VAL A 178 52.43 -28.42 36.20
CA VAL A 178 52.95 -29.77 36.45
C VAL A 178 54.21 -30.02 35.62
N LYS A 179 54.21 -29.66 34.34
CA LYS A 179 55.38 -29.76 33.47
C LYS A 179 56.58 -29.00 34.05
N THR A 180 56.36 -27.77 34.50
CA THR A 180 57.41 -26.94 35.13
C THR A 180 57.97 -27.58 36.40
N GLN A 181 57.11 -28.18 37.24
CA GLN A 181 57.53 -28.89 38.45
C GLN A 181 58.34 -30.16 38.10
N ILE A 182 57.94 -30.91 37.08
CA ILE A 182 58.69 -32.09 36.60
C ILE A 182 60.06 -31.67 36.08
N GLU A 183 60.16 -30.61 35.26
CA GLU A 183 61.44 -30.09 34.77
C GLU A 183 62.36 -29.68 35.93
N THR A 184 61.79 -29.07 36.97
CA THR A 184 62.53 -28.70 38.19
C THR A 184 63.02 -29.94 38.95
N LEU A 185 62.17 -30.95 39.10
CA LEU A 185 62.52 -32.21 39.76
C LEU A 185 63.62 -32.96 39.00
N VAL A 186 63.51 -33.06 37.67
CA VAL A 186 64.52 -33.70 36.82
C VAL A 186 65.86 -32.98 36.95
N LYS A 187 65.87 -31.65 36.95
CA LYS A 187 67.09 -30.86 37.16
C LYS A 187 67.71 -31.12 38.53
N ALA A 188 66.89 -31.09 39.59
CA ALA A 188 67.36 -31.38 40.95
C ALA A 188 67.90 -32.82 41.09
N ALA A 189 67.22 -33.80 40.50
CA ALA A 189 67.67 -35.20 40.49
C ALA A 189 68.99 -35.36 39.73
N ALA A 190 69.15 -34.69 38.58
CA ALA A 190 70.41 -34.68 37.84
C ALA A 190 71.55 -34.02 38.64
N ASP A 191 71.27 -32.94 39.37
CA ASP A 191 72.26 -32.29 40.24
C ASP A 191 72.64 -33.18 41.45
N VAL A 192 71.68 -33.88 42.04
CA VAL A 192 71.95 -34.88 43.09
C VAL A 192 72.75 -36.06 42.56
N GLN A 193 72.41 -36.57 41.37
CA GLN A 193 73.14 -37.66 40.72
C GLN A 193 74.61 -37.28 40.50
N LYS A 194 74.88 -36.09 39.97
CA LYS A 194 76.26 -35.56 39.83
C LYS A 194 77.00 -35.54 41.17
N LYS A 195 76.37 -35.05 42.24
CA LYS A 195 76.97 -35.03 43.59
C LYS A 195 77.24 -36.42 44.13
N VAL A 196 76.34 -37.38 43.90
CA VAL A 196 76.53 -38.78 44.32
C VAL A 196 77.67 -39.41 43.53
N ASP A 197 77.74 -39.22 42.22
CA ASP A 197 78.82 -39.73 41.37
C ASP A 197 80.18 -39.16 41.81
N GLU A 198 80.25 -37.85 42.12
CA GLU A 198 81.44 -37.21 42.69
C GLU A 198 81.84 -37.85 44.04
N LEU A 199 80.87 -38.10 44.93
CA LEU A 199 81.13 -38.72 46.23
C LEU A 199 81.53 -40.20 46.12
N VAL A 200 80.93 -40.97 45.20
CA VAL A 200 81.27 -42.38 44.96
C VAL A 200 82.68 -42.52 44.35
N LEU A 201 83.08 -41.60 43.47
CA LEU A 201 84.46 -41.52 42.97
C LEU A 201 85.47 -41.08 44.06
N SER A 202 84.99 -40.51 45.16
CA SER A 202 85.81 -40.02 46.29
C SER A 202 85.95 -41.03 47.42
N ILE A 203 85.26 -42.18 47.39
CA ILE A 203 85.46 -43.26 48.35
C ILE A 203 86.73 -44.01 47.92
N PRO A 204 87.83 -43.98 48.69
CA PRO A 204 88.93 -44.90 48.44
C PRO A 204 88.40 -46.31 48.70
N THR A 205 88.52 -47.20 47.72
CA THR A 205 88.54 -48.63 48.01
C THR A 205 89.68 -48.87 49.00
N THR A 206 89.36 -48.97 50.29
CA THR A 206 90.22 -49.58 51.30
C THR A 206 90.35 -51.06 50.94
N ASN A 207 91.32 -51.36 50.07
CA ASN A 207 91.97 -52.66 50.12
C ASN A 207 92.72 -52.70 51.45
N ALA A 208 92.15 -53.44 52.38
CA ALA A 208 92.86 -53.94 53.53
C ALA A 208 93.89 -54.97 53.03
N ASP A 209 95.14 -54.55 52.86
CA ASP A 209 96.28 -55.47 52.95
C ASP A 209 96.82 -55.40 54.38
N THR A 210 96.77 -56.56 55.03
CA THR A 210 97.26 -56.85 56.39
C THR A 210 98.65 -57.51 56.25
N PRO A 211 99.56 -57.36 57.22
CA PRO A 211 101.00 -57.42 57.00
C PRO A 211 101.60 -58.83 57.16
N GLY A 212 102.77 -59.02 56.54
CA GLY A 212 103.68 -60.16 56.68
C GLY A 212 104.95 -59.96 55.87
#